data_AF-A0A7X6XZR2-F1
#
_entry.id   AF-A0A7X6XZR2-F1
#
_cell.length_a   1.000
_cell.length_b   1.000
_cell.length_c   1.000
_cell.angle_alpha   90.00
_cell.angle_beta   90.00
_cell.angle_gamma   90.00
#
_symmetry.space_group_name_H-M   'P 1'
#
loop_
_entity.id
_entity.type
_entity.pdbx_description
1 polymer ?
#
loop_
_entity_poly.entity_id
_entity_poly.type
_entity_poly.pdbx_seq_one_letter_code
_entity_poly.pdbx_strand_id
1 'polypeptide(L)'
;MRFLLFTQLILQVFTVILLISTTVFIYTASKGYIYFTKLGKLVESLSEDITVEKIYEFMNHLDAKYIPFYVAGMMKAGYQLVGMDKSVDDELKKRLKIKILSRGIGGI
;
A
#
# COMPACT_ATOMS: atom_id res chain seq x y z
N MET A 1 -46.74 22.50 7.12
CA MET A 1 -45.45 23.14 7.53
C MET A 1 -44.52 22.17 8.26
N ARG A 2 -44.96 21.47 9.33
CA ARG A 2 -44.10 20.53 10.11
C ARG A 2 -43.52 19.34 9.32
N PHE A 3 -44.29 18.77 8.38
CA PHE A 3 -43.81 17.66 7.53
C PHE A 3 -42.63 18.06 6.62
N LEU A 4 -42.67 19.26 6.04
CA LEU A 4 -41.59 19.79 5.19
C LEU A 4 -40.30 20.02 5.97
N LEU A 5 -40.41 20.53 7.21
CA LEU A 5 -39.26 20.72 8.10
C LEU A 5 -38.61 19.38 8.47
N PHE A 6 -39.42 18.34 8.70
CA PHE A 6 -38.93 17.00 9.01
C PHE A 6 -38.17 16.37 7.84
N THR A 7 -38.72 16.46 6.62
CA THR A 7 -38.03 15.96 5.41
C THR A 7 -36.75 16.72 5.13
N GLN A 8 -36.71 18.03 5.41
CA GLN A 8 -35.52 18.87 5.23
C GLN A 8 -34.42 18.50 6.23
N LEU A 9 -34.78 18.21 7.49
CA LEU A 9 -33.82 17.74 8.51
C LEU A 9 -33.18 16.40 8.12
N ILE A 10 -33.98 15.44 7.64
CA ILE A 10 -33.47 14.13 7.17
C ILE A 10 -32.48 14.31 6.03
N LEU A 11 -32.82 15.16 5.05
CA LEU A 11 -31.94 15.43 3.92
C LEU A 11 -30.62 16.06 4.36
N GLN A 12 -30.66 17.00 5.30
CA GLN A 12 -29.46 17.62 5.87
C GLN A 12 -28.56 16.59 6.57
N VAL A 13 -29.14 15.74 7.43
CA VAL A 13 -28.39 14.68 8.11
C VAL A 13 -27.76 13.71 7.11
N PHE A 14 -28.50 13.28 6.10
CA PHE A 14 -27.99 12.39 5.05
C PHE A 14 -26.84 13.04 4.28
N THR A 15 -26.94 14.33 3.95
CA THR A 15 -25.89 15.07 3.25
C THR A 15 -24.62 15.15 4.07
N VAL A 16 -24.73 15.40 5.39
CA VAL A 16 -23.57 15.44 6.30
C VAL A 16 -22.89 14.07 6.39
N ILE A 17 -23.67 12.97 6.47
CA ILE A 17 -23.13 11.60 6.47
C ILE A 17 -22.36 11.32 5.18
N LEU A 18 -22.92 11.70 4.02
CA LEU A 18 -22.23 11.53 2.73
C LEU A 18 -20.93 12.34 2.67
N LEU A 19 -20.91 13.57 3.18
CA LEU A 19 -19.69 14.41 3.22
C LEU A 19 -18.59 13.80 4.10
N ILE A 20 -18.95 13.25 5.26
CA ILE A 20 -18.00 12.56 6.14
C ILE A 20 -17.46 11.32 5.45
N SER A 21 -18.35 10.51 4.85
CA SER A 21 -17.98 9.28 4.14
C SER A 21 -17.01 9.56 2.98
N THR A 22 -17.30 10.56 2.14
CA THR A 22 -16.43 10.93 1.01
C THR A 22 -15.09 11.47 1.47
N THR A 23 -15.05 12.26 2.55
CA THR A 23 -13.79 12.78 3.11
C THR A 23 -12.88 11.65 3.61
N VAL A 24 -13.44 10.69 4.35
CA VAL A 24 -12.68 9.50 4.81
C VAL A 24 -12.22 8.66 3.63
N PHE A 25 -13.07 8.47 2.62
CA PHE A 25 -12.72 7.75 1.40
C PHE A 25 -11.56 8.43 0.65
N ILE A 26 -11.63 9.74 0.43
CA ILE A 26 -10.56 10.50 -0.24
C ILE A 26 -9.26 10.44 0.57
N TYR A 27 -9.32 10.55 1.90
CA TYR A 27 -8.14 10.46 2.76
C TYR A 27 -7.45 9.09 2.64
N THR A 28 -8.22 8.00 2.72
CA THR A 28 -7.69 6.63 2.62
C THR A 28 -7.16 6.33 1.21
N ALA A 29 -7.85 6.76 0.16
CA ALA A 29 -7.44 6.61 -1.23
C ALA A 29 -6.14 7.40 -1.52
N SER A 30 -6.04 8.64 -1.06
CA SER A 30 -4.85 9.48 -1.23
C SER A 30 -3.63 8.87 -0.53
N LYS A 31 -3.80 8.38 0.70
CA LYS A 31 -2.74 7.69 1.44
C LYS A 31 -2.30 6.40 0.74
N GLY A 32 -3.25 5.65 0.18
CA GLY A 32 -2.96 4.46 -0.63
C GLY A 32 -2.21 4.80 -1.92
N TYR A 33 -2.56 5.89 -2.59
CA TYR A 33 -1.89 6.37 -3.79
C TYR A 33 -0.43 6.77 -3.52
N ILE A 34 -0.18 7.53 -2.44
CA ILE A 34 1.19 7.89 -2.02
C ILE A 34 2.01 6.63 -1.70
N TYR A 35 1.42 5.66 -1.02
CA TYR A 35 2.10 4.40 -0.71
C TYR A 35 2.49 3.63 -1.99
N PHE A 36 1.55 3.50 -2.92
CA PHE A 36 1.74 2.80 -4.20
C PHE A 36 2.81 3.47 -5.06
N THR A 37 2.76 4.80 -5.21
CA THR A 37 3.74 5.55 -6.01
C THR A 37 5.16 5.42 -5.44
N LYS A 38 5.32 5.49 -4.12
CA LYS A 38 6.62 5.25 -3.47
C LYS A 38 7.11 3.81 -3.66
N LEU A 39 6.23 2.82 -3.49
CA LEU A 39 6.57 1.42 -3.72
C LEU A 39 7.01 1.19 -5.18
N GLY A 40 6.30 1.77 -6.14
CA GLY A 40 6.64 1.71 -7.56
C GLY A 40 8.05 2.23 -7.83
N LYS A 41 8.40 3.40 -7.27
CA LYS A 41 9.76 3.97 -7.39
C LYS A 41 10.84 3.07 -6.80
N LEU A 42 10.56 2.42 -5.66
CA LEU A 42 11.52 1.49 -5.05
C LEU A 42 11.71 0.23 -5.91
N VAL A 43 10.64 -0.31 -6.49
CA VAL A 43 10.71 -1.45 -7.39
C VAL A 43 11.45 -1.09 -8.68
N GLU A 44 11.19 0.09 -9.24
CA GLU A 44 11.90 0.63 -10.40
C GLU A 44 13.40 0.80 -10.08
N SER A 45 13.73 1.38 -8.94
CA SER A 45 15.11 1.55 -8.49
C SER A 45 15.84 0.22 -8.25
N LEU A 46 15.14 -0.81 -7.76
CA LEU A 46 15.65 -2.18 -7.67
C LEU A 46 15.82 -2.84 -9.05
N SER A 47 15.06 -2.42 -10.05
CA SER A 47 15.19 -2.94 -11.42
C SER A 47 16.40 -2.36 -12.15
N GLU A 48 16.85 -1.16 -11.79
CA GLU A 48 18.04 -0.51 -12.37
C GLU A 48 19.33 -1.13 -11.82
N ASP A 49 19.44 -1.24 -10.50
CA ASP A 49 20.55 -1.89 -9.82
C ASP A 49 20.12 -2.40 -8.44
N ILE A 50 20.57 -3.61 -8.12
CA ILE A 50 20.22 -4.28 -6.87
C ILE A 50 21.37 -4.10 -5.89
N THR A 51 21.15 -3.24 -4.89
CA THR A 51 22.08 -3.03 -3.79
C THR A 51 21.43 -3.39 -2.45
N VAL A 52 22.26 -3.78 -1.49
CA VAL A 52 21.80 -4.11 -0.13
C VAL A 52 21.03 -2.95 0.50
N GLU A 53 21.48 -1.71 0.27
CA GLU A 53 20.81 -0.50 0.75
C GLU A 53 19.39 -0.37 0.20
N LYS A 54 19.22 -0.49 -1.13
CA LYS A 54 17.90 -0.44 -1.78
C LYS A 54 16.98 -1.56 -1.34
N ILE A 55 17.51 -2.75 -1.09
CA ILE A 55 16.73 -3.87 -0.54
C ILE A 55 16.22 -3.52 0.85
N TYR A 56 17.05 -2.91 1.70
CA TYR A 56 16.61 -2.45 3.03
C TYR A 56 15.59 -1.32 2.95
N GLU A 57 15.75 -0.36 2.05
CA GLU A 57 14.74 0.68 1.82
C GLU A 57 13.39 0.09 1.39
N PHE A 58 13.43 -0.85 0.44
CA PHE A 58 12.25 -1.59 0.02
C PHE A 58 11.60 -2.30 1.19
N MET A 59 12.37 -3.08 1.97
CA MET A 59 11.90 -3.78 3.16
C MET A 59 11.29 -2.82 4.19
N ASN A 60 11.93 -1.68 4.46
CA ASN A 60 11.42 -0.67 5.40
C ASN A 60 10.10 -0.07 4.93
N HIS A 61 9.93 0.16 3.63
CA HIS A 61 8.65 0.61 3.08
C HIS A 61 7.54 -0.44 3.23
N LEU A 62 7.88 -1.73 3.23
CA LEU A 62 6.94 -2.80 3.56
C LEU A 62 6.58 -2.87 5.07
N ASP A 63 7.24 -2.10 5.94
CA ASP A 63 6.85 -2.03 7.36
C ASP A 63 5.66 -1.13 7.66
N ALA A 64 5.14 -0.45 6.65
CA ALA A 64 3.98 0.40 6.80
C ALA A 64 2.80 -0.33 7.49
N LYS A 65 2.20 0.35 8.46
CA LYS A 65 1.03 -0.14 9.21
C LYS A 65 -0.18 -0.41 8.30
N TYR A 66 -0.26 0.30 7.17
CA TYR A 66 -1.32 0.14 6.18
C TYR A 66 -0.69 -0.09 4.81
N ILE A 67 -1.00 -1.24 4.22
CA ILE A 67 -0.60 -1.62 2.87
C ILE A 67 -1.88 -1.87 2.08
N PRO A 68 -2.17 -1.08 1.04
CA PRO A 68 -3.34 -1.32 0.21
C PRO A 68 -3.22 -2.66 -0.52
N PHE A 69 -4.29 -3.46 -0.55
CA PHE A 69 -4.26 -4.82 -1.12
C PHE A 69 -3.78 -4.88 -2.58
N TYR A 70 -4.10 -3.84 -3.37
CA TYR A 70 -3.78 -3.78 -4.80
C TYR A 70 -2.28 -3.61 -5.09
N VAL A 71 -1.44 -3.33 -4.07
CA VAL A 71 0.01 -3.19 -4.25
C VAL A 71 0.77 -4.52 -4.17
N ALA A 72 0.06 -5.62 -3.87
CA ALA A 72 0.67 -6.94 -3.71
C ALA A 72 1.48 -7.40 -4.93
N GLY A 73 1.03 -7.05 -6.14
CA GLY A 73 1.75 -7.33 -7.39
C GLY A 73 3.12 -6.64 -7.45
N MET A 74 3.21 -5.38 -7.01
CA MET A 74 4.50 -4.66 -6.94
C MET A 74 5.42 -5.23 -5.87
N MET A 75 4.88 -5.59 -4.71
CA MET A 75 5.67 -6.26 -3.68
C MET A 75 6.28 -7.57 -4.19
N LYS A 76 5.49 -8.36 -4.94
CA LYS A 76 5.97 -9.58 -5.60
C LYS A 76 7.01 -9.29 -6.69
N ALA A 77 6.83 -8.24 -7.48
CA ALA A 77 7.81 -7.85 -8.49
C ALA A 77 9.16 -7.49 -7.85
N GLY A 78 9.16 -6.65 -6.80
CA GLY A 78 10.38 -6.32 -6.05
C GLY A 78 11.06 -7.53 -5.44
N TYR A 79 10.29 -8.48 -4.88
CA TYR A 79 10.81 -9.76 -4.41
C TYR A 79 11.50 -10.57 -5.51
N GLN A 80 10.86 -10.68 -6.68
CA GLN A 80 11.37 -11.45 -7.80
C GLN A 80 12.68 -10.85 -8.34
N LEU A 81 12.78 -9.53 -8.43
CA LEU A 81 14.01 -8.83 -8.82
C LEU A 81 15.16 -9.22 -7.88
N VAL A 82 14.96 -9.07 -6.57
CA VAL A 82 15.97 -9.43 -5.56
C VAL A 82 16.29 -10.93 -5.56
N GLY A 83 15.31 -11.78 -5.84
CA GLY A 83 15.48 -13.23 -5.91
C GLY A 83 16.27 -13.71 -7.13
N MET A 84 16.20 -12.98 -8.25
CA MET A 84 16.94 -13.29 -9.49
C MET A 84 18.41 -12.91 -9.40
N ASP A 85 18.76 -11.95 -8.54
CA ASP A 85 20.14 -11.52 -8.36
C ASP A 85 20.95 -12.54 -7.55
N LYS A 86 22.02 -13.06 -8.15
CA LYS A 86 22.90 -14.08 -7.52
C LYS A 86 23.90 -13.49 -6.52
N SER A 87 24.16 -12.19 -6.57
CA SER A 87 25.06 -11.47 -5.66
C SER A 87 24.41 -11.15 -4.32
N VAL A 88 23.08 -11.12 -4.28
CA VAL A 88 22.34 -10.90 -3.04
C VAL A 88 22.42 -12.14 -2.16
N ASP A 89 22.85 -11.89 -0.92
CA ASP A 89 22.97 -12.89 0.14
C ASP A 89 21.64 -13.65 0.40
N ASP A 90 21.76 -14.95 0.61
CA ASP A 90 20.61 -15.85 0.81
C ASP A 90 19.88 -15.56 2.12
N GLU A 91 20.57 -15.06 3.16
CA GLU A 91 19.92 -14.64 4.40
C GLU A 91 19.04 -13.42 4.15
N LEU A 92 19.53 -12.44 3.38
CA LEU A 92 18.76 -11.26 3.01
C LEU A 92 17.52 -11.61 2.18
N LYS A 93 17.64 -12.51 1.20
CA LYS A 93 16.49 -13.05 0.45
C LYS A 93 15.47 -13.73 1.35
N LYS A 94 15.94 -14.51 2.33
CA LYS A 94 15.07 -15.20 3.30
C LYS A 94 14.33 -14.21 4.19
N ARG A 95 15.01 -13.18 4.70
CA ARG A 95 14.40 -12.10 5.49
C ARG A 95 13.33 -11.36 4.68
N LEU A 96 13.62 -11.04 3.42
CA LEU A 96 12.65 -10.43 2.52
C LEU A 96 11.43 -11.35 2.29
N LYS A 97 11.65 -12.65 2.03
CA LYS A 97 10.56 -13.63 1.87
C LYS A 97 9.63 -13.68 3.09
N ILE A 98 10.20 -13.79 4.29
CA ILE A 98 9.43 -13.79 5.56
C ILE A 98 8.59 -12.52 5.68
N LYS A 99 9.18 -11.37 5.37
CA LYS A 99 8.52 -10.07 5.46
C LYS A 99 7.36 -9.93 4.46
N ILE A 100 7.43 -10.51 3.27
CA ILE A 100 6.33 -10.43 2.30
C ILE A 100 5.22 -11.43 2.66
N LEU A 101 5.59 -12.63 3.14
CA LEU A 101 4.63 -13.62 3.63
C LEU A 101 3.86 -13.12 4.86
N SER A 102 4.52 -12.41 5.79
CA SER A 102 3.87 -11.83 6.97
C SER A 102 2.83 -10.75 6.63
N ARG A 103 2.87 -10.21 5.40
CA ARG A 103 1.88 -9.26 4.88
C ARG A 103 0.72 -9.93 4.14
N GLY A 104 0.61 -11.26 4.18
CA GLY A 104 -0.50 -12.00 3.58
C GLY A 104 -0.41 -12.19 2.07
N ILE A 105 0.75 -11.91 1.47
CA ILE A 105 1.01 -12.17 0.05
C ILE A 105 1.53 -13.62 -0.07
N GLY A 106 0.61 -14.59 0.01
CA GLY A 106 0.92 -16.02 0.03
C GLY A 106 1.23 -16.66 -1.34
N GLY A 107 1.47 -15.86 -2.39
CA GLY A 107 1.64 -16.34 -3.77
C GLY A 107 3.08 -16.26 -4.31
N ILE A 108 4.09 -16.46 -3.46
CA ILE A 108 5.54 -16.35 -3.76
C ILE A 108 6.34 -17.54 -3.27
#